data_AF-A0A7S1ZA08-F1
#
_entry.id   AF-A0A7S1ZA08-F1
#
_cell.length_a   1.000
_cell.length_b   1.000
_cell.length_c   1.000
_cell.angle_alpha   90.00
_cell.angle_beta   90.00
_cell.angle_gamma   90.00
#
_symmetry.space_group_name_H-M   'P 1'
#
loop_
_entity.id
_entity.type
_entity.pdbx_description
1 polymer ?
#
loop_
_entity_poly.entity_id
_entity_poly.type
_entity_poly.pdbx_seq_one_letter_code
_entity_poly.pdbx_strand_id
1 'polypeptide(L)'
;MDLLDTTSLYCPPHLSPLLILRIIQLSISHGVCVNTAFGFACFSALLSNTDDLHNAYKYGNFALDIMRRMHAREKYCRIYPFLFSSVFLRSNRMHSCLDTLLEANREGLKAGDVTCATICATIYCNIAFRCKKKLALVKKDLTDLGREAKVYRQESTWNLVYPLEQAILNLMGHAEWPNLLDGDAIPDESLERCITNAKLAGTDWLLFTLYYFQMLVAYLFDDIELAIKMGEKYIDLDESLHRPHKGFVLLSELKFLYCLTSLAYARNTKEGIWEKHGHESMERVRKLAKDYPSSYQ
;
A
#
# COMPACT_ATOMS: atom_id res chain seq x y z
N MET A 1 11.42 23.79 -7.39
CA MET A 1 11.82 22.47 -6.89
C MET A 1 10.65 21.72 -6.25
N ASP A 2 9.66 22.39 -5.63
CA ASP A 2 8.40 21.76 -5.20
C ASP A 2 7.65 21.03 -6.34
N LEU A 3 7.75 21.55 -7.58
CA LEU A 3 7.20 20.90 -8.76
C LEU A 3 7.79 19.49 -8.99
N LEU A 4 9.07 19.26 -8.64
CA LEU A 4 9.74 17.98 -8.85
C LEU A 4 9.22 16.89 -7.91
N ASP A 5 8.93 17.25 -6.66
CA ASP A 5 8.40 16.34 -5.64
C ASP A 5 6.99 15.87 -6.03
N THR A 6 6.11 16.80 -6.46
CA THR A 6 4.78 16.47 -6.99
C THR A 6 4.87 15.71 -8.31
N THR A 7 5.78 16.09 -9.22
CA THR A 7 5.92 15.36 -10.50
C THR A 7 6.47 13.96 -10.32
N SER A 8 7.24 13.66 -9.26
CA SER A 8 7.72 12.31 -8.98
C SER A 8 6.60 11.36 -8.55
N LEU A 9 5.55 11.86 -7.90
CA LEU A 9 4.35 11.09 -7.54
C LEU A 9 3.50 10.75 -8.77
N TYR A 10 3.49 11.62 -9.77
CA TYR A 10 2.72 11.47 -11.02
C TYR A 10 3.60 11.16 -12.24
N CYS A 11 4.87 10.82 -12.02
CA CYS A 11 5.83 10.58 -13.10
C CYS A 11 5.50 9.25 -13.78
N PRO A 12 5.58 9.15 -15.12
CA PRO A 12 5.54 7.87 -15.79
C PRO A 12 6.56 6.91 -15.16
N PRO A 13 6.20 5.63 -14.92
CA PRO A 13 7.03 4.71 -14.15
C PRO A 13 8.46 4.56 -14.67
N HIS A 14 8.68 4.71 -15.98
CA HIS A 14 10.00 4.64 -16.62
C HIS A 14 10.87 5.89 -16.41
N LEU A 15 10.27 7.06 -16.14
CA LEU A 15 10.99 8.31 -15.88
C LEU A 15 11.33 8.50 -14.39
N SER A 16 10.57 7.87 -13.49
CA SER A 16 10.76 7.98 -12.05
C SER A 16 12.19 7.64 -11.61
N PRO A 17 12.83 6.53 -12.03
CA PRO A 17 14.22 6.22 -11.66
C PRO A 17 15.21 7.27 -12.15
N LEU A 18 15.04 7.80 -13.37
CA LEU A 18 15.92 8.82 -13.92
C LEU A 18 15.85 10.12 -13.13
N LEU A 19 14.65 10.53 -12.73
CA LEU A 19 14.42 11.71 -11.92
C LEU A 19 15.05 11.56 -10.52
N ILE A 20 14.84 10.42 -9.88
CA ILE A 20 15.36 10.10 -8.55
C ILE A 20 16.89 10.12 -8.56
N LEU A 21 17.51 9.46 -9.54
CA LEU A 21 18.97 9.47 -9.72
C LEU A 21 19.49 10.88 -10.00
N ARG A 22 18.75 11.71 -10.75
CA ARG A 22 19.13 13.09 -11.01
C ARG A 22 19.11 13.96 -9.75
N ILE A 23 18.10 13.80 -8.89
CA ILE A 23 18.05 14.49 -7.59
C ILE A 23 19.27 14.12 -6.74
N ILE A 24 19.63 12.83 -6.70
CA ILE A 24 20.79 12.36 -5.93
C ILE A 24 22.09 12.91 -6.52
N GLN A 25 22.29 12.85 -7.84
CA GLN A 25 23.47 13.41 -8.49
C GLN A 25 23.65 14.90 -8.19
N LEU A 26 22.58 15.69 -8.32
CA LEU A 26 22.63 17.11 -8.02
C LEU A 26 22.99 17.38 -6.55
N SER A 27 22.47 16.56 -5.63
CA SER A 27 22.76 16.66 -4.19
C SER A 27 24.22 16.34 -3.87
N ILE A 28 24.83 15.39 -4.59
CA ILE A 28 26.26 15.06 -4.45
C ILE A 28 27.13 16.22 -4.97
N SER A 29 26.75 16.84 -6.09
CA SER A 29 27.54 17.92 -6.72
C SER A 29 27.37 19.28 -6.06
N HIS A 30 26.20 19.59 -5.49
CA HIS A 30 25.86 20.94 -5.02
C HIS A 30 25.51 21.01 -3.53
N GLY A 31 25.60 19.89 -2.81
CA GLY A 31 25.28 19.79 -1.39
C GLY A 31 23.88 19.27 -1.10
N VAL A 32 23.68 18.91 0.16
CA VAL A 32 22.46 18.26 0.68
C VAL A 32 21.43 19.31 1.09
N CYS A 33 20.17 19.11 0.70
CA CYS A 33 19.03 19.91 1.16
C CYS A 33 17.85 18.99 1.52
N VAL A 34 16.70 19.57 1.91
CA VAL A 34 15.51 18.77 2.26
C VAL A 34 15.05 17.86 1.10
N ASN A 35 15.15 18.33 -0.14
CA ASN A 35 14.77 17.52 -1.31
C ASN A 35 15.75 16.38 -1.58
N THR A 36 16.97 16.43 -1.03
CA THR A 36 17.88 15.28 -1.03
C THR A 36 17.29 14.12 -0.22
N ALA A 37 16.63 14.41 0.91
CA ALA A 37 15.94 13.37 1.69
C ALA A 37 14.83 12.71 0.87
N PHE A 38 14.05 13.49 0.12
CA PHE A 38 13.05 12.96 -0.80
C PHE A 38 13.66 12.03 -1.86
N GLY A 39 14.75 12.47 -2.50
CA GLY A 39 15.49 11.64 -3.47
C GLY A 39 15.94 10.30 -2.88
N PHE A 40 16.53 10.30 -1.67
CA PHE A 40 16.95 9.06 -1.01
C PHE A 40 15.78 8.20 -0.52
N ALA A 41 14.65 8.79 -0.11
CA ALA A 41 13.45 8.04 0.23
C ALA A 41 12.88 7.31 -0.99
N CYS A 42 12.74 8.00 -2.12
CA CYS A 42 12.30 7.38 -3.37
C CYS A 42 13.31 6.33 -3.87
N PHE A 43 14.61 6.59 -3.74
CA PHE A 43 15.65 5.62 -4.09
C PHE A 43 15.59 4.36 -3.22
N SER A 44 15.32 4.52 -1.92
CA SER A 44 15.12 3.38 -1.03
C SER A 44 13.92 2.53 -1.44
N ALA A 45 12.82 3.16 -1.89
CA ALA A 45 11.65 2.46 -2.42
C ALA A 45 11.96 1.74 -3.73
N LEU A 46 12.79 2.31 -4.61
CA LEU A 46 13.27 1.61 -5.82
C LEU A 46 14.09 0.38 -5.47
N LEU A 47 15.06 0.51 -4.55
CA LEU A 47 15.85 -0.62 -4.07
C LEU A 47 15.00 -1.67 -3.36
N SER A 48 13.92 -1.27 -2.71
CA SER A 48 13.01 -2.22 -2.05
C SER A 48 12.38 -3.23 -3.01
N ASN A 49 12.28 -2.87 -4.30
CA ASN A 49 11.77 -3.72 -5.37
C ASN A 49 12.82 -4.67 -5.96
N THR A 50 14.09 -4.48 -5.62
CA THR A 50 15.16 -5.44 -5.93
C THR A 50 15.36 -6.39 -4.75
N ASP A 51 16.29 -7.33 -4.88
CA ASP A 51 16.62 -8.27 -3.80
C ASP A 51 17.62 -7.63 -2.79
N ASP A 52 17.78 -6.29 -2.79
CA ASP A 52 18.70 -5.54 -1.92
C ASP A 52 17.97 -4.71 -0.85
N LEU A 53 17.24 -5.42 0.02
CA LEU A 53 16.53 -4.79 1.14
C LEU A 53 17.48 -4.13 2.15
N HIS A 54 18.71 -4.62 2.28
CA HIS A 54 19.69 -4.03 3.19
C HIS A 54 20.04 -2.60 2.78
N ASN A 55 20.38 -2.36 1.50
CA ASN A 55 20.62 -1.00 1.03
C ASN A 55 19.35 -0.16 1.00
N ALA A 56 18.19 -0.74 0.69
CA ALA A 56 16.91 -0.02 0.81
C ALA A 56 16.73 0.53 2.24
N TYR A 57 16.94 -0.28 3.28
CA TYR A 57 16.86 0.15 4.67
C TYR A 57 17.91 1.22 5.02
N LYS A 58 19.15 1.04 4.57
CA LYS A 58 20.24 2.00 4.78
C LYS A 58 19.90 3.39 4.22
N TYR A 59 19.48 3.46 2.96
CA TYR A 59 19.16 4.73 2.32
C TYR A 59 17.85 5.34 2.83
N GLY A 60 16.89 4.50 3.26
CA GLY A 60 15.70 4.97 3.94
C GLY A 60 16.01 5.67 5.26
N ASN A 61 16.90 5.10 6.08
CA ASN A 61 17.38 5.77 7.30
C ASN A 61 18.20 7.02 6.98
N PHE A 62 19.02 6.99 5.94
CA PHE A 62 19.77 8.17 5.51
C PHE A 62 18.85 9.34 5.14
N ALA A 63 17.72 9.08 4.47
CA ALA A 63 16.71 10.09 4.22
C ALA A 63 16.16 10.69 5.53
N LEU A 64 15.87 9.86 6.54
CA LEU A 64 15.43 10.35 7.87
C LEU A 64 16.50 11.20 8.55
N ASP A 65 17.78 10.82 8.44
CA ASP A 65 18.90 11.56 9.02
C ASP A 65 19.03 12.96 8.42
N ILE A 66 18.83 13.08 7.11
CA ILE A 66 18.82 14.37 6.43
C ILE A 66 17.69 15.24 6.99
N MET A 67 16.47 14.71 7.08
CA MET A 67 15.33 15.46 7.64
C MET A 67 15.60 15.96 9.07
N ARG A 68 16.20 15.10 9.91
CA ARG A 68 16.58 15.44 11.28
C ARG A 68 17.59 16.59 11.33
N ARG A 69 18.65 16.52 10.52
CA ARG A 69 19.70 17.55 10.45
C ARG A 69 19.19 18.89 9.90
N MET A 70 18.22 18.85 8.99
CA MET A 70 17.61 20.04 8.41
C MET A 70 16.47 20.61 9.28
N HIS A 71 16.17 19.98 10.43
CA HIS A 71 15.07 20.36 11.32
C HIS A 71 13.70 20.48 10.61
N ALA A 72 13.49 19.70 9.55
CA ALA A 72 12.34 19.81 8.65
C ALA A 72 11.20 18.85 9.02
N ARG A 73 10.75 18.87 10.28
CA ARG A 73 9.74 17.92 10.80
C ARG A 73 8.44 17.96 9.99
N GLU A 74 8.05 19.15 9.58
CA GLU A 74 6.85 19.45 8.81
C GLU A 74 6.83 18.78 7.41
N LYS A 75 8.00 18.34 6.92
CA LYS A 75 8.15 17.68 5.61
C LYS A 75 8.26 16.16 5.68
N TYR A 76 8.18 15.54 6.87
CA TYR A 76 8.24 14.07 6.99
C TYR A 76 7.12 13.38 6.20
N CYS A 77 5.94 14.01 6.10
CA CYS A 77 4.82 13.52 5.30
C CYS A 77 5.17 13.26 3.83
N ARG A 78 6.19 13.93 3.28
CA ARG A 78 6.63 13.74 1.88
C ARG A 78 7.46 12.49 1.67
N ILE A 79 8.17 12.01 2.69
CA ILE A 79 9.08 10.87 2.57
C ILE A 79 8.51 9.59 3.18
N TYR A 80 7.66 9.72 4.19
CA TYR A 80 7.05 8.59 4.89
C TYR A 80 6.22 7.67 4.00
N PRO A 81 5.46 8.16 3.00
CA PRO A 81 4.74 7.28 2.10
C PRO A 81 5.66 6.24 1.45
N PHE A 82 6.80 6.68 0.90
CA PHE A 82 7.78 5.78 0.27
C PHE A 82 8.40 4.81 1.28
N LEU A 83 8.81 5.33 2.44
CA LEU A 83 9.51 4.54 3.44
C LEU A 83 8.61 3.49 4.09
N PHE A 84 7.42 3.89 4.54
CA PHE A 84 6.50 3.00 5.22
C PHE A 84 5.73 2.09 4.25
N SER A 85 5.46 2.48 3.01
CA SER A 85 4.78 1.55 2.09
C SER A 85 5.67 0.43 1.56
N SER A 86 7.00 0.59 1.58
CA SER A 86 7.91 -0.28 0.82
C SER A 86 9.13 -0.82 1.57
N VAL A 87 9.64 -0.10 2.57
CA VAL A 87 10.88 -0.46 3.28
C VAL A 87 10.57 -0.85 4.72
N PHE A 88 10.08 0.09 5.51
CA PHE A 88 10.02 -0.03 6.96
C PHE A 88 8.97 -1.02 7.44
N LEU A 89 7.89 -1.28 6.70
CA LEU A 89 6.96 -2.35 7.08
C LEU A 89 7.56 -3.76 6.96
N ARG A 90 8.66 -3.92 6.21
CA ARG A 90 9.36 -5.22 6.05
C ARG A 90 10.47 -5.40 7.07
N SER A 91 11.05 -4.29 7.53
CA SER A 91 12.20 -4.28 8.44
C SER A 91 11.84 -3.98 9.90
N ASN A 92 10.70 -3.33 10.16
CA ASN A 92 10.27 -2.93 11.50
C ASN A 92 8.95 -3.62 11.90
N ARG A 93 8.60 -3.53 13.19
CA ARG A 93 7.29 -3.96 13.67
C ARG A 93 6.21 -3.00 13.15
N MET A 94 5.18 -3.52 12.49
CA MET A 94 4.13 -2.69 11.89
C MET A 94 3.49 -1.70 12.87
N HIS A 95 3.30 -2.12 14.13
CA HIS A 95 2.72 -1.28 15.19
C HIS A 95 3.55 -0.04 15.51
N SER A 96 4.88 -0.11 15.45
CA SER A 96 5.75 1.04 15.76
C SER A 96 5.66 2.16 14.70
N CYS A 97 5.07 1.87 13.54
CA CYS A 97 4.89 2.83 12.45
C CYS A 97 3.66 3.72 12.62
N LEU A 98 2.68 3.28 13.43
CA LEU A 98 1.35 3.91 13.51
C LEU A 98 1.41 5.34 14.04
N ASP A 99 2.04 5.55 15.19
CA ASP A 99 2.15 6.88 15.80
C ASP A 99 2.96 7.83 14.92
N THR A 100 4.00 7.30 14.27
CA THR A 100 4.86 8.05 13.35
C THR A 100 4.07 8.58 12.14
N LEU A 101 3.17 7.76 11.57
CA LEU A 101 2.33 8.15 10.44
C LEU A 101 1.26 9.18 10.81
N LEU A 102 0.65 9.04 12.00
CA LEU A 102 -0.30 10.05 12.51
C LEU A 102 0.39 11.37 12.80
N GLU A 103 1.61 11.33 13.35
CA GLU A 103 2.40 12.54 13.57
C GLU A 103 2.71 13.23 12.24
N ALA A 104 3.16 12.50 11.22
CA ALA A 104 3.42 13.08 9.90
C ALA A 104 2.17 13.63 9.22
N ASN A 105 1.01 12.98 9.38
CA ASN A 105 -0.25 13.55 8.95
C ASN A 105 -0.48 14.91 9.64
N ARG A 106 -0.44 14.97 10.97
CA ARG A 106 -0.67 16.22 11.73
C ARG A 106 0.31 17.34 11.37
N GLU A 107 1.61 17.02 11.30
CA GLU A 107 2.64 18.01 10.97
C GLU A 107 2.52 18.47 9.50
N GLY A 108 2.19 17.57 8.57
CA GLY A 108 1.94 17.92 7.18
C GLY A 108 0.73 18.84 7.00
N LEU A 109 -0.37 18.60 7.74
CA LEU A 109 -1.53 19.50 7.73
C LEU A 109 -1.17 20.90 8.24
N LYS A 110 -0.42 21.00 9.34
CA LYS A 110 0.06 22.29 9.88
C LYS A 110 0.95 23.02 8.87
N ALA A 111 1.73 22.28 8.08
CA ALA A 111 2.60 22.79 7.03
C ALA A 111 1.85 23.22 5.75
N GLY A 112 0.58 22.86 5.62
CA GLY A 112 -0.20 23.04 4.39
C GLY A 112 0.04 21.96 3.32
N ASP A 113 0.80 20.91 3.61
CA ASP A 113 0.99 19.77 2.69
C ASP A 113 -0.09 18.71 2.90
N VAL A 114 -1.31 19.10 2.54
CA VAL A 114 -2.52 18.32 2.80
C VAL A 114 -2.51 16.99 2.06
N THR A 115 -2.03 16.96 0.82
CA THR A 115 -2.01 15.73 0.01
C THR A 115 -1.09 14.68 0.63
N CYS A 116 0.16 15.04 0.95
CA CYS A 116 1.08 14.09 1.60
C CYS A 116 0.61 13.69 3.00
N ALA A 117 0.01 14.61 3.75
CA ALA A 117 -0.62 14.30 5.04
C ALA A 117 -1.76 13.29 4.92
N THR A 118 -2.61 13.42 3.89
CA THR A 118 -3.73 12.50 3.62
C THR A 118 -3.21 11.13 3.20
N ILE A 119 -2.16 11.06 2.37
CA ILE A 119 -1.50 9.79 2.02
C ILE A 119 -0.98 9.08 3.27
N CYS A 120 -0.34 9.81 4.21
CA CYS A 120 0.11 9.22 5.47
C CYS A 120 -1.05 8.66 6.30
N ALA A 121 -2.20 9.33 6.33
CA ALA A 121 -3.41 8.84 6.97
C ALA A 121 -3.97 7.56 6.30
N THR A 122 -4.00 7.51 4.96
CA THR A 122 -4.41 6.30 4.21
C THR A 122 -3.50 5.11 4.51
N ILE A 123 -2.18 5.33 4.59
CA ILE A 123 -1.20 4.30 4.95
C ILE A 123 -1.38 3.86 6.40
N TYR A 124 -1.61 4.80 7.32
CA TYR A 124 -1.92 4.51 8.72
C TYR A 124 -3.12 3.55 8.84
N CYS A 125 -4.25 3.85 8.18
CA CYS A 125 -5.44 3.00 8.24
C CYS A 125 -5.17 1.58 7.74
N ASN A 126 -4.43 1.46 6.64
CA ASN A 126 -4.02 0.17 6.09
C ASN A 126 -3.16 -0.63 7.08
N ILE A 127 -2.20 0.00 7.73
CA ILE A 127 -1.34 -0.68 8.73
C ILE A 127 -2.13 -1.01 9.99
N ALA A 128 -3.01 -0.11 10.43
CA ALA A 128 -3.83 -0.29 11.62
C ALA A 128 -4.73 -1.53 11.51
N PHE A 129 -5.31 -1.78 10.34
CA PHE A 129 -6.05 -3.01 10.04
C PHE A 129 -5.19 -4.27 10.22
N ARG A 130 -3.96 -4.26 9.70
CA ARG A 130 -3.02 -5.40 9.75
C ARG A 130 -2.46 -5.66 11.16
N CYS A 131 -2.44 -4.63 11.99
CA CYS A 131 -1.95 -4.66 13.37
C CYS A 131 -2.91 -5.30 14.37
N LYS A 132 -3.90 -6.13 13.95
CA LYS A 132 -4.88 -6.78 14.84
C LYS A 132 -5.57 -5.82 15.83
N LYS A 133 -5.67 -4.53 15.51
CA LYS A 133 -6.47 -3.58 16.29
C LYS A 133 -7.93 -4.02 16.21
N LYS A 134 -8.71 -3.75 17.27
CA LYS A 134 -10.17 -3.97 17.23
C LYS A 134 -10.75 -3.23 16.03
N LEU A 135 -11.52 -3.92 15.19
CA LEU A 135 -12.06 -3.34 13.94
C LEU A 135 -12.86 -2.06 14.18
N ALA A 136 -13.61 -1.99 15.29
CA ALA A 136 -14.33 -0.79 15.69
C ALA A 136 -13.43 0.45 15.88
N LEU A 137 -12.20 0.27 16.38
CA LEU A 137 -11.24 1.37 16.52
C LEU A 137 -10.69 1.80 15.17
N VAL A 138 -10.37 0.84 14.28
CA VAL A 138 -9.90 1.15 12.92
C VAL A 138 -11.01 1.86 12.13
N LYS A 139 -12.27 1.43 12.26
CA LYS A 139 -13.42 2.10 11.64
C LYS A 139 -13.60 3.52 12.15
N LYS A 140 -13.43 3.75 13.46
CA LYS A 140 -13.47 5.09 14.04
C LYS A 140 -12.38 5.98 13.41
N ASP A 141 -11.14 5.49 13.39
CA ASP A 141 -10.02 6.23 12.79
C ASP A 141 -10.27 6.56 11.31
N LEU A 142 -10.76 5.58 10.51
CA LEU A 142 -11.17 5.80 9.12
C LEU A 142 -12.24 6.90 8.99
N THR A 143 -13.23 6.88 9.88
CA THR A 143 -14.32 7.87 9.83
C THR A 143 -13.81 9.26 10.17
N ASP A 144 -12.97 9.38 11.21
CA ASP A 144 -12.43 10.67 11.66
C ASP A 144 -11.47 11.26 10.62
N LEU A 145 -10.53 10.46 10.10
CA LEU A 145 -9.58 10.86 9.06
C LEU A 145 -10.28 11.11 7.71
N GLY A 146 -11.34 10.38 7.38
CA GLY A 146 -12.13 10.61 6.17
C GLY A 146 -12.91 11.92 6.21
N ARG A 147 -13.45 12.31 7.37
CA ARG A 147 -14.04 13.65 7.54
C ARG A 147 -13.01 14.74 7.33
N GLU A 148 -11.81 14.56 7.88
CA GLU A 148 -10.70 15.49 7.70
C GLU A 148 -10.31 15.63 6.22
N ALA A 149 -10.12 14.51 5.51
CA ALA A 149 -9.80 14.51 4.09
C ALA A 149 -10.87 15.24 3.26
N LYS A 150 -12.16 15.08 3.60
CA LYS A 150 -13.27 15.82 2.97
C LYS A 150 -13.21 17.32 3.24
N VAL A 151 -12.91 17.74 4.48
CA VAL A 151 -12.75 19.16 4.83
C VAL A 151 -11.67 19.82 3.98
N TYR A 152 -10.57 19.10 3.71
CA TYR A 152 -9.47 19.58 2.89
C TYR A 152 -9.55 19.26 1.39
N ARG A 153 -10.70 18.77 0.91
CA ARG A 153 -10.93 18.43 -0.50
C ARG A 153 -9.94 17.41 -1.08
N GLN A 154 -9.58 16.40 -0.29
CA GLN A 154 -8.68 15.30 -0.67
C GLN A 154 -9.42 13.98 -0.92
N GLU A 155 -10.69 14.05 -1.35
CA GLU A 155 -11.53 12.87 -1.58
C GLU A 155 -10.88 11.90 -2.58
N SER A 156 -10.20 12.40 -3.63
CA SER A 156 -9.50 11.52 -4.58
C SER A 156 -8.42 10.66 -3.94
N THR A 157 -7.65 11.24 -3.01
CA THR A 157 -6.61 10.52 -2.25
C THR A 157 -7.25 9.59 -1.22
N TRP A 158 -8.31 10.05 -0.57
CA TRP A 158 -9.03 9.27 0.44
C TRP A 158 -9.78 8.07 -0.16
N ASN A 159 -10.30 8.19 -1.38
CA ASN A 159 -10.96 7.12 -2.12
C ASN A 159 -10.04 5.92 -2.38
N LEU A 160 -8.74 6.01 -2.09
CA LEU A 160 -7.86 4.84 -2.10
C LEU A 160 -8.07 3.90 -0.90
N VAL A 161 -8.86 4.30 0.10
CA VAL A 161 -9.08 3.53 1.34
C VAL A 161 -10.49 2.92 1.46
N TYR A 162 -11.44 3.29 0.58
CA TYR A 162 -12.80 2.76 0.68
C TYR A 162 -12.89 1.21 0.62
N PRO A 163 -12.03 0.47 -0.13
CA PRO A 163 -12.10 -0.98 -0.11
C PRO A 163 -11.82 -1.57 1.28
N LEU A 164 -10.91 -0.94 2.03
CA LEU A 164 -10.63 -1.30 3.42
C LEU A 164 -11.82 -0.98 4.33
N GLU A 165 -12.42 0.20 4.14
CA GLU A 165 -13.57 0.62 4.95
C GLU A 165 -14.75 -0.34 4.76
N GLN A 166 -15.08 -0.69 3.51
CA GLN A 166 -16.13 -1.67 3.22
C GLN A 166 -15.76 -3.04 3.80
N ALA A 167 -14.54 -3.53 3.62
CA ALA A 167 -14.12 -4.81 4.19
C ALA A 167 -14.27 -4.85 5.73
N ILE A 168 -13.98 -3.75 6.42
CA ILE A 168 -14.20 -3.66 7.87
C ILE A 168 -15.68 -3.77 8.20
N LEU A 169 -16.56 -3.10 7.45
CA LEU A 169 -18.01 -3.21 7.64
C LEU A 169 -18.51 -4.65 7.43
N ASN A 170 -18.01 -5.33 6.39
CA ASN A 170 -18.30 -6.74 6.13
C ASN A 170 -17.90 -7.63 7.32
N LEU A 171 -16.65 -7.49 7.79
CA LEU A 171 -16.12 -8.27 8.91
C LEU A 171 -16.78 -7.95 10.25
N MET A 172 -17.40 -6.78 10.39
CA MET A 172 -18.19 -6.38 11.56
C MET A 172 -19.65 -6.85 11.48
N GLY A 173 -20.08 -7.49 10.38
CA GLY A 173 -21.46 -7.92 10.18
C GLY A 173 -22.42 -6.76 9.86
N HIS A 174 -21.90 -5.66 9.31
CA HIS A 174 -22.69 -4.49 8.90
C HIS A 174 -23.00 -4.46 7.40
N ALA A 175 -22.50 -5.43 6.61
CA ALA A 175 -22.86 -5.59 5.21
C ALA A 175 -24.05 -6.55 5.06
N GLU A 176 -24.91 -6.27 4.08
CA GLU A 176 -26.01 -7.19 3.70
C GLU A 176 -25.45 -8.54 3.22
N TRP A 177 -24.40 -8.49 2.40
CA TRP A 177 -23.71 -9.65 1.83
C TRP A 177 -22.25 -9.68 2.31
N PRO A 178 -21.91 -10.45 3.36
CA PRO A 178 -20.59 -10.39 3.99
C PRO A 178 -19.43 -10.77 3.05
N ASN A 179 -19.68 -11.59 2.04
CA ASN A 179 -18.72 -12.03 1.03
C ASN A 179 -18.53 -11.02 -0.12
N LEU A 180 -19.31 -9.94 -0.22
CA LEU A 180 -19.23 -8.96 -1.30
C LEU A 180 -18.78 -7.60 -0.76
N LEU A 181 -17.77 -6.98 -1.38
CA LEU A 181 -17.45 -5.57 -1.18
C LEU A 181 -18.51 -4.71 -1.86
N ASP A 182 -19.67 -4.68 -1.24
CA ASP A 182 -20.83 -3.92 -1.64
C ASP A 182 -21.44 -3.29 -0.38
N GLY A 183 -21.87 -2.05 -0.48
CA GLY A 183 -22.41 -1.29 0.63
C GLY A 183 -21.98 0.17 0.66
N ASP A 184 -22.35 0.84 1.76
CA ASP A 184 -22.30 2.31 1.91
C ASP A 184 -20.93 2.95 1.70
N ALA A 185 -19.84 2.20 1.88
CA ALA A 185 -18.50 2.75 1.67
C ALA A 185 -18.07 2.71 0.19
N ILE A 186 -18.76 1.94 -0.67
CA ILE A 186 -18.45 1.85 -2.11
C ILE A 186 -19.06 3.05 -2.85
N PRO A 187 -18.25 3.87 -3.55
CA PRO A 187 -18.75 5.13 -4.12
C PRO A 187 -19.59 4.99 -5.40
N ASP A 188 -19.40 3.93 -6.20
CA ASP A 188 -19.96 3.81 -7.56
C ASP A 188 -21.11 2.79 -7.70
N GLU A 189 -21.87 2.52 -6.63
CA GLU A 189 -23.03 1.60 -6.60
C GLU A 189 -22.73 0.12 -6.91
N SER A 190 -21.56 -0.21 -7.47
CA SER A 190 -21.07 -1.58 -7.61
C SER A 190 -19.55 -1.67 -7.68
N LEU A 191 -19.02 -2.79 -7.18
CA LEU A 191 -17.59 -3.11 -7.25
C LEU A 191 -17.06 -3.13 -8.70
N GLU A 192 -17.84 -3.63 -9.66
CA GLU A 192 -17.42 -3.74 -11.06
C GLU A 192 -17.22 -2.36 -11.69
N ARG A 193 -18.07 -1.39 -11.35
CA ARG A 193 -17.92 -0.01 -11.80
C ARG A 193 -16.70 0.66 -11.18
N CYS A 194 -16.46 0.43 -9.88
CA CYS A 194 -15.22 0.87 -9.23
C CYS A 194 -13.96 0.31 -9.90
N ILE A 195 -13.93 -0.99 -10.22
CA ILE A 195 -12.82 -1.64 -10.94
C ILE A 195 -12.64 -1.01 -12.32
N THR A 196 -13.74 -0.77 -13.05
CA THR A 196 -13.69 -0.18 -14.40
C THR A 196 -13.14 1.25 -14.36
N ASN A 197 -13.65 2.07 -13.43
CA ASN A 197 -13.18 3.43 -13.22
C ASN A 197 -11.70 3.47 -12.84
N ALA A 198 -11.26 2.58 -11.94
CA ALA A 198 -9.87 2.48 -11.54
C ALA A 198 -8.93 2.06 -12.68
N LYS A 199 -9.38 1.17 -13.58
CA LYS A 199 -8.64 0.82 -14.81
C LYS A 199 -8.52 2.01 -15.75
N LEU A 200 -9.62 2.73 -16.01
CA LEU A 200 -9.63 3.90 -16.88
C LEU A 200 -8.76 5.04 -16.34
N ALA A 201 -8.73 5.21 -15.03
CA ALA A 201 -7.90 6.20 -14.35
C ALA A 201 -6.42 5.81 -14.23
N GLY A 202 -6.05 4.56 -14.55
CA GLY A 202 -4.69 4.05 -14.36
C GLY A 202 -4.26 3.98 -12.89
N THR A 203 -5.21 3.75 -11.97
CA THR A 203 -4.95 3.71 -10.53
C THR A 203 -4.72 2.27 -10.05
N ASP A 204 -3.58 1.70 -10.42
CA ASP A 204 -3.24 0.29 -10.11
C ASP A 204 -3.34 -0.03 -8.62
N TRP A 205 -2.94 0.90 -7.76
CA TRP A 205 -3.02 0.72 -6.31
C TRP A 205 -4.46 0.46 -5.83
N LEU A 206 -5.42 1.22 -6.38
CA LEU A 206 -6.82 1.02 -6.06
C LEU A 206 -7.30 -0.36 -6.52
N LEU A 207 -6.90 -0.79 -7.72
CA LEU A 207 -7.21 -2.14 -8.23
C LEU A 207 -6.66 -3.24 -7.31
N PHE A 208 -5.39 -3.14 -6.89
CA PHE A 208 -4.80 -4.10 -5.95
C PHE A 208 -5.57 -4.15 -4.63
N THR A 209 -5.96 -3.01 -4.07
CA THR A 209 -6.74 -2.99 -2.83
C THR A 209 -8.14 -3.58 -3.01
N LEU A 210 -8.82 -3.29 -4.13
CA LEU A 210 -10.13 -3.86 -4.46
C LEU A 210 -10.07 -5.38 -4.56
N TYR A 211 -9.12 -5.90 -5.35
CA TYR A 211 -8.94 -7.33 -5.51
C TYR A 211 -8.56 -8.00 -4.19
N TYR A 212 -7.68 -7.38 -3.40
CA TYR A 212 -7.27 -7.91 -2.11
C TYR A 212 -8.45 -8.04 -1.15
N PHE A 213 -9.17 -6.95 -0.91
CA PHE A 213 -10.23 -6.95 0.08
C PHE A 213 -11.43 -7.79 -0.38
N GLN A 214 -11.77 -7.79 -1.67
CA GLN A 214 -12.82 -8.66 -2.20
C GLN A 214 -12.44 -10.13 -2.09
N MET A 215 -11.20 -10.49 -2.45
CA MET A 215 -10.71 -11.85 -2.29
C MET A 215 -10.69 -12.26 -0.81
N LEU A 216 -10.35 -11.34 0.09
CA LEU A 216 -10.27 -11.60 1.53
C LEU A 216 -11.65 -11.91 2.11
N VAL A 217 -12.65 -11.06 1.86
CA VAL A 217 -13.99 -11.29 2.39
C VAL A 217 -14.63 -12.52 1.76
N ALA A 218 -14.47 -12.72 0.44
CA ALA A 218 -14.98 -13.91 -0.23
C ALA A 218 -14.37 -15.19 0.35
N TYR A 219 -13.05 -15.23 0.54
CA TYR A 219 -12.37 -16.38 1.16
C TYR A 219 -12.82 -16.63 2.61
N LEU A 220 -12.95 -15.58 3.42
CA LEU A 220 -13.34 -15.70 4.83
C LEU A 220 -14.79 -16.15 5.03
N PHE A 221 -15.66 -15.85 4.06
CA PHE A 221 -17.07 -16.25 4.07
C PHE A 221 -17.37 -17.42 3.11
N ASP A 222 -16.35 -18.22 2.78
CA ASP A 222 -16.42 -19.50 2.04
C ASP A 222 -16.92 -19.40 0.57
N ASP A 223 -16.86 -18.21 -0.02
CA ASP A 223 -17.10 -17.98 -1.45
C ASP A 223 -15.80 -18.13 -2.24
N ILE A 224 -15.33 -19.38 -2.36
CA ILE A 224 -14.04 -19.69 -2.98
C ILE A 224 -14.03 -19.38 -4.48
N GLU A 225 -15.18 -19.49 -5.16
CA GLU A 225 -15.33 -19.15 -6.59
C GLU A 225 -15.10 -17.65 -6.84
N LEU A 226 -15.70 -16.78 -6.03
CA LEU A 226 -15.48 -15.35 -6.15
C LEU A 226 -14.04 -14.99 -5.76
N ALA A 227 -13.51 -15.61 -4.71
CA ALA A 227 -12.15 -15.37 -4.28
C ALA A 227 -11.13 -15.72 -5.39
N ILE A 228 -11.30 -16.86 -6.08
CA ILE A 228 -10.36 -17.26 -7.13
C ILE A 228 -10.43 -16.33 -8.34
N LYS A 229 -11.65 -15.89 -8.71
CA LYS A 229 -11.87 -14.91 -9.78
C LYS A 229 -11.17 -13.58 -9.51
N MET A 230 -11.13 -13.12 -8.25
CA MET A 230 -10.36 -11.93 -7.88
C MET A 230 -8.86 -12.19 -7.91
N GLY A 231 -8.44 -13.39 -7.51
CA GLY A 231 -7.07 -13.86 -7.62
C GLY A 231 -6.53 -13.82 -9.05
N GLU A 232 -7.29 -14.33 -10.02
CA GLU A 232 -6.93 -14.28 -11.44
C GLU A 232 -6.80 -12.84 -11.94
N LYS A 233 -7.78 -11.97 -11.62
CA LYS A 233 -7.70 -10.53 -11.96
C LYS A 233 -6.46 -9.85 -11.37
N TYR A 234 -6.03 -10.26 -10.17
CA TYR A 234 -4.80 -9.79 -9.56
C TYR A 234 -3.57 -10.25 -10.37
N ILE A 235 -3.50 -11.52 -10.77
CA ILE A 235 -2.40 -12.06 -11.56
C ILE A 235 -2.28 -11.33 -12.90
N ASP A 236 -3.40 -11.17 -13.62
CA ASP A 236 -3.44 -10.44 -14.89
C ASP A 236 -2.89 -9.01 -14.74
N LEU A 237 -3.27 -8.34 -13.65
CA LEU A 237 -2.77 -6.99 -13.36
C LEU A 237 -1.27 -7.01 -13.06
N ASP A 238 -0.79 -7.87 -12.16
CA ASP A 238 0.63 -7.96 -11.77
C ASP A 238 1.53 -8.24 -12.99
N GLU A 239 1.10 -9.11 -13.90
CA GLU A 239 1.81 -9.41 -15.15
C GLU A 239 1.81 -8.24 -16.14
N SER A 240 0.69 -7.51 -16.24
CA SER A 240 0.56 -6.38 -17.17
C SER A 240 1.46 -5.18 -16.84
N LEU A 241 1.87 -5.01 -15.58
CA LEU A 241 2.58 -3.80 -15.14
C LEU A 241 4.06 -3.77 -15.52
N HIS A 242 4.65 -4.89 -15.97
CA HIS A 242 6.04 -5.00 -16.44
C HIS A 242 7.09 -4.32 -15.53
N ARG A 243 6.80 -4.16 -14.22
CA ARG A 243 7.66 -3.44 -13.28
C ARG A 243 7.66 -4.12 -11.90
N PRO A 244 8.81 -4.16 -11.21
CA PRO A 244 8.89 -4.85 -9.93
C PRO A 244 8.18 -4.05 -8.84
N HIS A 245 7.24 -4.70 -8.15
CA HIS A 245 6.48 -4.14 -7.04
C HIS A 245 6.68 -4.90 -5.72
N LYS A 246 7.76 -5.69 -5.62
CA LYS A 246 8.05 -6.56 -4.47
C LYS A 246 8.11 -5.82 -3.13
N GLY A 247 8.35 -4.52 -3.13
CA GLY A 247 8.46 -3.71 -1.91
C GLY A 247 7.15 -3.60 -1.13
N PHE A 248 5.99 -3.68 -1.78
CA PHE A 248 4.71 -3.42 -1.11
C PHE A 248 4.18 -4.65 -0.34
N VAL A 249 3.88 -4.46 0.95
CA VAL A 249 3.31 -5.50 1.81
C VAL A 249 1.99 -6.05 1.26
N LEU A 250 1.12 -5.19 0.73
CA LEU A 250 -0.16 -5.58 0.14
C LEU A 250 0.00 -6.67 -0.94
N LEU A 251 1.07 -6.60 -1.74
CA LEU A 251 1.30 -7.59 -2.80
C LEU A 251 1.79 -8.93 -2.25
N SER A 252 2.49 -8.92 -1.12
CA SER A 252 2.86 -10.16 -0.43
C SER A 252 1.60 -10.82 0.16
N GLU A 253 0.68 -10.03 0.72
CA GLU A 253 -0.60 -10.52 1.25
C GLU A 253 -1.52 -11.03 0.14
N LEU A 254 -1.59 -10.35 -1.00
CA LEU A 254 -2.31 -10.81 -2.20
C LEU A 254 -1.80 -12.17 -2.67
N LYS A 255 -0.47 -12.35 -2.79
CA LYS A 255 0.14 -13.64 -3.19
C LYS A 255 -0.16 -14.74 -2.19
N PHE A 256 -0.09 -14.44 -0.90
CA PHE A 256 -0.42 -15.38 0.15
C PHE A 256 -1.89 -15.79 0.11
N LEU A 257 -2.79 -14.82 -0.01
CA LEU A 257 -4.22 -15.09 -0.07
C LEU A 257 -4.61 -15.82 -1.37
N TYR A 258 -4.00 -15.47 -2.50
CA TYR A 258 -4.18 -16.21 -3.76
C TYR A 258 -3.71 -17.67 -3.65
N CYS A 259 -2.61 -17.93 -2.93
CA CYS A 259 -2.16 -19.29 -2.64
C CYS A 259 -3.22 -20.07 -1.85
N LEU A 260 -3.74 -19.49 -0.77
CA LEU A 260 -4.78 -20.11 0.07
C LEU A 260 -6.05 -20.40 -0.74
N THR A 261 -6.50 -19.43 -1.52
CA THR A 261 -7.68 -19.57 -2.38
C THR A 261 -7.47 -20.63 -3.45
N SER A 262 -6.30 -20.67 -4.10
CA SER A 262 -5.98 -21.68 -5.11
C SER A 262 -6.01 -23.10 -4.53
N LEU A 263 -5.44 -23.30 -3.34
CA LEU A 263 -5.44 -24.59 -2.66
C LEU A 263 -6.86 -24.99 -2.19
N ALA A 264 -7.65 -24.03 -1.70
CA ALA A 264 -9.04 -24.27 -1.33
C ALA A 264 -9.89 -24.66 -2.56
N TYR A 265 -9.71 -23.95 -3.68
CA TYR A 265 -10.40 -24.23 -4.93
C TYR A 265 -10.02 -25.61 -5.48
N ALA A 266 -8.72 -25.94 -5.50
CA ALA A 266 -8.22 -27.26 -5.91
C ALA A 266 -8.85 -28.40 -5.08
N ARG A 267 -9.02 -28.19 -3.77
CA ARG A 267 -9.67 -29.17 -2.89
C ARG A 267 -11.14 -29.38 -3.24
N ASN A 268 -11.84 -28.34 -3.67
CA ASN A 268 -13.25 -28.39 -4.03
C ASN A 268 -13.49 -29.00 -5.42
N THR A 269 -12.66 -28.64 -6.42
CA THR A 269 -12.85 -29.07 -7.82
C THR A 269 -12.03 -30.29 -8.23
N LYS A 270 -10.99 -30.66 -7.46
CA LYS A 270 -9.99 -31.69 -7.79
C LYS A 270 -9.21 -31.42 -9.09
N GLU A 271 -9.17 -30.18 -9.53
CA GLU A 271 -8.40 -29.75 -10.70
C GLU A 271 -6.92 -29.54 -10.34
N GLY A 272 -6.03 -30.34 -10.91
CA GLY A 272 -4.59 -30.29 -10.60
C GLY A 272 -3.87 -28.98 -10.98
N ILE A 273 -4.48 -28.14 -11.83
CA ILE A 273 -3.93 -26.83 -12.22
C ILE A 273 -3.85 -25.91 -11.00
N TRP A 274 -4.89 -25.91 -10.15
CA TRP A 274 -4.95 -25.04 -8.97
C TRP A 274 -4.04 -25.50 -7.85
N GLU A 275 -3.78 -26.81 -7.76
CA GLU A 275 -2.76 -27.36 -6.86
C GLU A 275 -1.37 -26.86 -7.27
N LYS A 276 -1.05 -26.89 -8.57
CA LYS A 276 0.19 -26.32 -9.11
C LYS A 276 0.30 -24.82 -8.82
N HIS A 277 -0.74 -24.02 -9.09
CA HIS A 277 -0.78 -22.59 -8.80
C HIS A 277 -0.57 -22.29 -7.31
N GLY A 278 -1.19 -23.10 -6.43
CA GLY A 278 -1.02 -23.03 -4.99
C GLY A 278 0.42 -23.28 -4.58
N HIS A 279 1.06 -24.34 -5.09
CA HIS A 279 2.46 -24.65 -4.78
C HIS A 279 3.44 -23.59 -5.29
N GLU A 280 3.26 -23.09 -6.52
CA GLU A 280 4.11 -22.02 -7.07
C GLU A 280 3.99 -20.73 -6.24
N SER A 281 2.77 -20.36 -5.86
CA SER A 281 2.52 -19.19 -5.02
C SER A 281 3.13 -19.38 -3.62
N MET A 282 3.08 -20.59 -3.06
CA MET A 282 3.68 -20.92 -1.78
C MET A 282 5.21 -20.73 -1.80
N GLU A 283 5.88 -21.14 -2.88
CA GLU A 283 7.33 -20.97 -3.01
C GLU A 283 7.71 -19.49 -3.12
N ARG A 284 6.91 -18.67 -3.83
CA ARG A 284 7.08 -17.22 -3.88
C ARG A 284 6.93 -16.58 -2.49
N VAL A 285 5.91 -16.99 -1.73
CA VAL A 285 5.70 -16.51 -0.35
C VAL A 285 6.83 -16.93 0.57
N ARG A 286 7.35 -18.16 0.46
CA ARG A 286 8.51 -18.62 1.24
C ARG A 286 9.77 -17.83 0.95
N LYS A 287 10.02 -17.48 -0.32
CA LYS A 287 11.12 -16.61 -0.70
C LYS A 287 10.96 -15.24 -0.05
N LEU A 288 9.77 -14.65 -0.14
CA LEU A 288 9.47 -13.37 0.50
C LEU A 288 9.67 -13.46 2.02
N ALA A 289 9.17 -14.49 2.70
CA ALA A 289 9.29 -14.63 4.16
C ALA A 289 10.74 -14.58 4.68
N LYS A 290 11.74 -15.00 3.88
CA LYS A 290 13.17 -14.87 4.23
C LYS A 290 13.62 -13.42 4.33
N ASP A 291 12.96 -12.51 3.61
CA ASP A 291 13.26 -11.09 3.59
C ASP A 291 12.54 -10.31 4.71
N TYR A 292 11.67 -10.97 5.51
CA TYR A 292 10.91 -10.38 6.62
C TYR A 292 11.25 -11.04 7.97
N PRO A 293 12.46 -10.83 8.52
CA PRO A 293 12.86 -11.45 9.79
C PRO A 293 12.03 -10.98 11.00
N SER A 294 11.35 -9.83 10.90
CA SER A 294 10.63 -9.19 12.03
C SER A 294 9.14 -9.51 12.12
N SER A 295 8.51 -10.16 11.14
CA SER A 295 7.06 -10.44 11.15
C SER A 295 6.66 -11.72 11.88
N TYR A 296 7.63 -12.51 12.37
CA TYR A 296 7.40 -13.78 13.07
C TYR A 296 7.67 -13.71 14.59
N GLN A 297 7.89 -12.52 15.16
CA GLN A 297 8.15 -12.32 16.60
C GLN A 297 7.10 -11.43 17.27
#